data_AF-A0A3B0QUV1-F1
#
_entry.id   AF-A0A3B0QUV1-F1
#
_cell.length_a   1.000
_cell.length_b   1.000
_cell.length_c   1.000
_cell.angle_alpha   90.00
_cell.angle_beta   90.00
_cell.angle_gamma   90.00
#
_symmetry.space_group_name_H-M   'P 1'
#
loop_
_entity.id
_entity.type
_entity.pdbx_description
1 polymer ?
#
loop_
_entity_poly.entity_id
_entity_poly.type
_entity_poly.pdbx_seq_one_letter_code
_entity_poly.pdbx_strand_id
1 'polypeptide(L)' 'MLNCDFCGKVVDSVARVALDRGYDRLTVKHSKMYACQECSKKKEAERLKRTAQDLPSSSEKTC' A
#
# COMPACT_ATOMS: atom_id res chain seq x y z
N MET A 1 2.76 -2.92 -23.45
CA MET A 1 3.45 -3.79 -22.47
C MET A 1 4.03 -2.91 -21.38
N LEU A 2 3.66 -3.16 -20.12
CA LEU A 2 4.01 -2.34 -18.96
C LEU A 2 4.90 -3.16 -18.01
N ASN A 3 5.88 -2.51 -17.40
CA ASN A 3 6.80 -3.18 -16.48
C ASN A 3 6.35 -2.99 -15.03
N CYS A 4 6.38 -4.07 -14.26
CA CYS A 4 6.17 -4.01 -12.82
C CYS A 4 7.47 -3.57 -12.13
N ASP A 5 7.44 -2.47 -11.37
CA ASP A 5 8.59 -1.97 -10.61
C ASP A 5 9.02 -2.91 -9.46
N PHE A 6 8.17 -3.87 -9.08
CA PHE A 6 8.43 -4.77 -7.95
C PHE A 6 9.02 -6.11 -8.36
N CYS A 7 8.51 -6.71 -9.43
CA CYS A 7 8.95 -8.04 -9.88
C CYS A 7 9.66 -8.02 -11.22
N GLY A 8 9.74 -6.86 -11.89
CA GLY A 8 10.39 -6.70 -13.19
C GLY A 8 9.66 -7.34 -14.37
N LYS A 9 8.54 -8.05 -14.13
CA LYS A 9 7.77 -8.71 -15.20
C LYS A 9 7.10 -7.70 -16.11
N VAL A 10 7.08 -8.04 -17.40
CA VAL A 10 6.30 -7.34 -18.41
C VAL A 10 4.88 -7.91 -18.39
N VAL A 11 3.90 -7.05 -18.19
CA VAL A 11 2.48 -7.41 -18.06
C VAL A 11 1.62 -6.45 -18.88
N ASP A 12 0.40 -6.87 -19.20
CA ASP A 12 -0.55 -6.05 -19.95
C ASP A 12 -1.17 -4.93 -19.11
N SER A 13 -1.18 -5.10 -17.78
CA SER A 13 -1.73 -4.11 -16.85
C SER A 13 -0.88 -3.96 -15.59
N VAL A 14 -0.67 -2.71 -15.20
CA VAL A 14 -0.09 -2.34 -13.90
C VAL A 14 -1.03 -1.38 -13.18
N ALA A 15 -1.09 -1.50 -11.85
CA ALA A 15 -1.82 -0.61 -10.97
C ALA A 15 -0.82 0.27 -10.22
N ARG A 16 -1.18 1.53 -10.01
CA ARG A 16 -0.39 2.42 -9.15
C ARG A 16 -0.58 1.97 -7.71
N VAL A 17 0.52 1.70 -7.02
CA VAL A 17 0.50 1.30 -5.60
C VAL A 17 1.13 2.42 -4.78
N ALA A 18 0.36 2.99 -3.86
CA ALA A 18 0.92 3.87 -2.84
C ALA A 18 1.59 2.98 -1.78
N LEU A 19 2.92 2.99 -1.76
CA LEU A 19 3.66 2.42 -0.65
C LEU A 19 3.62 3.42 0.50
N ASP A 20 3.41 2.90 1.70
CA ASP A 20 3.69 3.51 3.00
C ASP A 20 2.59 4.21 3.80
N ARG A 21 2.66 3.88 5.11
CA ARG A 21 2.01 4.57 6.22
C ARG A 21 2.68 5.94 6.39
N GLY A 22 1.90 6.94 6.78
CA GLY A 22 2.41 8.30 6.88
C GLY A 22 2.65 8.92 5.51
N TYR A 23 1.82 8.55 4.52
CA TYR A 23 1.75 9.20 3.21
C TYR A 23 1.39 10.68 3.38
N ASP A 24 2.41 11.45 3.73
CA ASP A 24 2.34 12.89 3.84
C ASP A 24 2.29 13.44 2.42
N ARG A 25 1.06 13.74 2.01
CA ARG A 25 0.72 14.26 0.67
C ARG A 25 1.29 15.66 0.44
N LEU A 26 1.64 16.35 1.52
CA LEU A 26 1.96 17.77 1.51
C LEU A 26 3.46 17.99 1.55
N THR A 27 4.21 17.17 2.31
CA THR A 27 5.62 17.45 2.60
C THR A 27 6.60 16.48 1.94
N VAL A 28 6.18 15.27 1.57
CA VAL A 28 7.10 14.26 1.01
C VAL A 28 6.75 13.96 -0.45
N LYS A 29 7.73 14.12 -1.34
CA LYS A 29 7.59 13.83 -2.77
C LYS A 29 7.69 12.31 -2.99
N HIS A 30 6.55 11.63 -2.95
CA HIS A 30 6.49 10.18 -3.13
C HIS A 30 6.70 9.79 -4.60
N SER A 31 7.65 8.89 -4.87
CA SER A 31 7.87 8.30 -6.19
C SER A 31 6.69 7.41 -6.58
N LYS A 32 6.12 7.63 -7.77
CA LYS A 32 5.03 6.82 -8.30
C LYS A 32 5.57 5.44 -8.68
N MET A 33 5.13 4.40 -7.99
CA MET A 33 5.46 3.01 -8.31
C MET A 33 4.26 2.26 -8.88
N TYR A 34 4.53 1.38 -9.84
CA TYR A 34 3.55 0.59 -10.55
C TYR A 34 3.78 -0.91 -10.31
N ALA A 35 2.73 -1.59 -9.87
CA ALA A 35 2.76 -3.02 -9.60
C ALA A 35 1.85 -3.77 -10.57
N CYS A 36 2.26 -4.98 -10.98
CA CYS A 36 1.32 -5.91 -11.58
C CYS A 36 0.22 -6.30 -10.57
N GLN A 37 -0.86 -6.91 -11.07
CA GLN A 37 -1.99 -7.34 -10.23
C GLN A 37 -1.57 -8.21 -9.04
N GLU A 38 -0.63 -9.14 -9.24
CA GLU A 38 -0.16 -10.03 -8.17
C GLU A 38 0.56 -9.26 -7.05
N CYS A 39 1.50 -8.39 -7.43
CA CYS A 39 2.27 -7.57 -6.50
C CYS A 39 1.36 -6.56 -5.77
N SER A 40 0.39 -5.99 -6.47
CA SER A 40 -0.61 -5.10 -5.88
C SER A 40 -1.45 -5.83 -4.83
N LYS A 41 -1.97 -7.03 -5.14
CA LYS A 41 -2.77 -7.83 -4.21
C LYS A 41 -1.99 -8.23 -2.95
N LYS A 42 -0.73 -8.63 -3.11
CA LYS A 42 0.15 -8.98 -1.97
C LYS A 42 0.35 -7.80 -1.02
N LYS A 43 0.64 -6.62 -1.56
CA LYS A 43 0.83 -5.40 -0.75
C LYS A 43 -0.47 -4.91 -0.11
N GLU A 44 -1.59 -4.97 -0.81
CA GLU A 44 -2.90 -4.65 -0.24
C GLU A 44 -3.28 -5.61 0.89
N ALA A 45 -3.03 -6.91 0.72
CA ALA A 45 -3.24 -7.89 1.79
C ALA A 45 -2.35 -7.63 3.01
N GLU A 46 -1.08 -7.25 2.80
CA GLU A 46 -0.18 -6.86 3.89
C GLU A 46 -0.66 -5.58 4.59
N ARG A 47 -1.14 -4.59 3.82
CA ARG A 47 -1.76 -3.37 4.34
C ARG A 47 -2.96 -3.70 5.21
N LEU A 48 -3.90 -4.52 4.73
CA LEU A 48 -5.09 -4.92 5.49
C LEU A 48 -4.74 -5.68 6.77
N LYS A 49 -3.78 -6.62 6.71
CA LYS A 49 -3.29 -7.35 7.90
C LYS A 49 -2.71 -6.41 8.95
N ARG A 50 -1.97 -5.38 8.53
CA ARG A 50 -1.36 -4.40 9.43
C ARG A 50 -2.34 -3.34 9.94
N THR A 51 -3.30 -2.88 9.14
CA THR A 51 -4.33 -1.91 9.59
C THR A 51 -5.23 -2.51 10.65
N ALA A 52 -5.51 -3.82 10.58
CA ALA A 52 -6.25 -4.52 11.63
C ALA A 52 -5.53 -4.53 12.99
N GLN A 53 -4.22 -4.33 13.02
CA GLN A 53 -3.41 -4.28 14.25
C GLN A 53 -3.29 -2.88 14.86
N ASP A 54 -3.63 -1.84 14.08
CA ASP A 54 -3.55 -0.43 14.51
C ASP A 54 -4.87 0.11 15.09
N LEU A 55 -5.90 -0.73 15.31
CA LEU A 55 -7.05 -0.28 16.10
C LEU A 55 -6.58 -0.03 17.54
N PRO A 56 -6.61 1.21 18.05
CA PRO A 56 -6.52 1.40 19.48
C PRO A 56 -7.75 0.72 20.08
N SER A 57 -7.51 -0.18 21.02
CA SER A 57 -8.43 -0.46 22.11
C SER A 57 -8.75 0.87 22.80
N SER A 58 -9.69 1.65 22.26
CA SER A 58 -10.32 2.75 22.98
C SER A 58 -11.25 2.12 24.01
N SER A 59 -10.63 1.65 25.08
CA SER A 59 -11.26 1.46 26.37
C SER A 59 -11.66 2.85 26.89
N GLU A 60 -12.76 3.39 26.39
CA GLU A 60 -13.42 4.54 27.03
C GLU A 60 -14.16 4.02 28.27
N LYS A 61 -13.41 3.80 29.35
CA LYS A 61 -13.94 3.83 30.72
C LYS A 61 -13.85 5.28 31.21
N THR A 62 -14.92 6.03 31.03
CA THR A 62 -15.25 7.26 31.78
C THR A 62 -16.77 7.39 31.60
N CYS A 63 -17.66 7.37 32.58
CA CYS A 63 -17.64 7.67 34.01
C CYS A 63 -18.64 6.72 34.70
#